data_AF-R5I1Z9-F1
#
_entry.id   AF-R5I1Z9-F1
#
_cell.length_a   1.000
_cell.length_b   1.000
_cell.length_c   1.000
_cell.angle_alpha   90.00
_cell.angle_beta   90.00
_cell.angle_gamma   90.00
#
_symmetry.space_group_name_H-M   'P 1'
#
loop_
_entity.id
_entity.type
_entity.pdbx_description
1 polymer ?
#
loop_
_entity_poly.entity_id
_entity_poly.type
_entity_poly.pdbx_seq_one_letter_code
_entity_poly.pdbx_strand_id
1 'polypeptide(L)' 'MYGRLLSLHPLLGHREPLLRHRTDYIFRSILVHRNYKLIYVLEPEDIETAERVLIIDLWDTRMDPDFLAARIPAAE' A
#
# COMPACT_ATOMS: atom_id res chain seq x y z
N MET A 1 9.32 -9.04 10.27
CA MET A 1 8.10 -9.30 11.06
C MET A 1 6.83 -8.98 10.25
N TYR A 2 6.74 -7.81 9.59
CA TYR A 2 5.56 -7.42 8.80
C TYR A 2 5.19 -8.33 7.64
N GLY A 3 6.16 -8.99 6.97
CA GLY A 3 5.86 -9.94 5.89
C GLY A 3 4.92 -11.08 6.30
N ARG A 4 5.14 -11.70 7.47
CA ARG A 4 4.27 -12.76 8.00
C ARG A 4 2.90 -12.23 8.42
N LEU A 5 2.85 -11.02 8.96
CA LEU A 5 1.59 -10.40 9.39
C LEU A 5 0.71 -10.10 8.17
N LEU A 6 1.29 -9.53 7.11
CA LEU A 6 0.56 -9.21 5.88
C LEU A 6 0.20 -10.46 5.07
N SER A 7 1.02 -11.52 5.11
CA SER A 7 0.65 -12.78 4.44
C SER A 7 -0.56 -13.46 5.10
N LEU A 8 -0.74 -13.31 6.42
CA LEU A 8 -1.88 -13.87 7.15
C LEU A 8 -3.09 -12.93 7.17
N HIS A 9 -2.85 -11.63 7.16
CA HIS A 9 -3.88 -10.58 7.25
C HIS A 9 -3.65 -9.50 6.19
N PRO A 10 -3.85 -9.81 4.89
CA PRO A 10 -3.60 -8.88 3.79
C PRO A 10 -4.45 -7.60 3.86
N LEU A 11 -5.59 -7.65 4.55
CA LEU A 11 -6.49 -6.50 4.75
C LEU A 11 -6.19 -5.64 5.97
N LEU A 12 -5.11 -5.93 6.70
CA LEU A 12 -4.75 -5.18 7.91
C LEU A 12 -4.59 -3.68 7.62
N GLY A 13 -4.10 -3.33 6.43
CA GLY A 13 -4.01 -1.95 5.96
C GLY A 13 -5.32 -1.40 5.41
N HIS A 14 -5.63 -0.18 5.83
CA HIS A 14 -6.70 0.62 5.24
C HIS A 14 -6.30 1.09 3.84
N ARG A 15 -7.29 1.46 3.02
CA ARG A 15 -7.04 2.10 1.73
C ARG A 15 -6.24 3.39 1.96
N GLU A 16 -5.16 3.59 1.21
CA GLU A 16 -4.27 4.75 1.38
C GLU A 16 -4.95 6.02 0.85
N PRO A 17 -5.31 6.99 1.72
CA PRO A 17 -6.08 8.15 1.29
C PRO A 17 -5.37 9.02 0.26
N LEU A 18 -4.03 9.13 0.34
CA LEU A 18 -3.24 9.92 -0.60
C LEU A 18 -3.27 9.36 -2.03
N LEU A 19 -3.56 8.07 -2.18
CA LEU A 19 -3.62 7.37 -3.47
C LEU A 19 -5.05 7.05 -3.92
N ARG A 20 -6.08 7.60 -3.25
CA ARG A 20 -7.50 7.31 -3.56
C ARG A 20 -7.93 7.69 -4.99
N HIS A 21 -7.18 8.56 -5.64
CA HIS A 21 -7.44 9.06 -6.99
C HIS A 21 -6.85 8.14 -8.07
N ARG A 22 -6.01 7.18 -7.68
CA ARG A 22 -5.44 6.16 -8.54
C ARG A 22 -6.47 5.04 -8.74
N THR A 23 -6.69 4.67 -10.00
CA THR A 23 -7.68 3.66 -10.41
C THR A 23 -7.04 2.37 -10.92
N ASP A 24 -5.73 2.36 -11.10
CA ASP A 24 -4.94 1.21 -11.52
C ASP A 24 -4.85 0.16 -10.41
N TYR A 25 -4.77 0.60 -9.14
CA TYR A 25 -4.77 -0.31 -7.99
C TYR A 25 -5.53 0.18 -6.77
N ILE A 26 -6.04 -0.76 -5.96
CA ILE A 26 -6.49 -0.49 -4.58
C ILE A 26 -5.28 -0.47 -3.64
N PHE A 27 -4.63 0.68 -3.54
CA PHE A 27 -3.51 0.89 -2.62
C PHE A 27 -3.96 0.84 -1.15
N ARG A 28 -3.17 0.12 -0.35
CA ARG A 28 -3.34 0.00 1.11
C ARG A 28 -2.10 0.46 1.84
N SER A 29 -2.27 0.85 3.09
CA SER A 29 -1.15 1.20 3.95
C SER A 29 -1.31 0.78 5.40
N ILE A 30 -0.17 0.51 6.04
CA ILE A 30 -0.05 0.31 7.49
C ILE A 30 1.07 1.18 8.05
N LEU A 31 0.87 1.78 9.22
CA LEU A 31 1.92 2.48 9.94
C LEU A 31 2.85 1.44 10.58
N VAL A 32 4.10 1.37 10.12
CA VAL A 32 5.10 0.40 10.59
C VAL A 32 6.13 1.04 11.52
N HIS A 33 6.20 2.36 11.55
CA HIS A 33 6.98 3.16 12.48
C HIS A 33 6.31 4.53 12.64
N ARG A 34 6.68 5.31 13.68
CA ARG A 34 6.06 6.61 14.00
C ARG A 34 5.87 7.56 12.81
N ASN A 35 6.80 7.51 11.85
CA ASN A 35 6.81 8.37 10.66
C ASN A 35 6.82 7.58 9.34
N TYR A 36 6.65 6.26 9.37
CA TYR A 36 6.73 5.46 8.14
C TYR A 36 5.51 4.57 7.96
N LYS A 37 4.91 4.67 6.77
CA LYS A 37 3.88 3.76 6.29
C LYS A 37 4.47 2.81 5.27
N LEU A 38 4.09 1.55 5.34
CA LEU A 38 4.29 0.59 4.25
C LEU A 38 3.10 0.70 3.30
N ILE A 39 3.36 0.92 2.01
CA ILE A 39 2.35 0.98 0.94
C ILE A 39 2.39 -0.34 0.18
N TYR A 40 1.22 -0.95 -0.04
CA TYR A 40 1.12 -2.23 -0.72
C TYR A 40 -0.21 -2.41 -1.45
N VAL A 41 -0.26 -3.38 -2.35
CA VAL A 41 -1.47 -3.81 -3.08
C VAL A 41 -1.66 -5.32 -2.96
N LEU A 42 -2.85 -5.80 -3.27
CA LEU A 42 -3.17 -7.23 -3.37
C LEU A 42 -3.23 -7.63 -4.84
N GLU A 43 -2.69 -8.80 -5.17
CA GLU A 43 -2.76 -9.37 -6.52
C GLU A 43 -3.25 -10.83 -6.46
N PRO A 44 -4.37 -11.17 -7.14
CA PRO A 44 -5.35 -10.24 -7.72
C PRO A 44 -5.98 -9.33 -6.65
N GLU A 45 -6.58 -8.20 -7.07
CA GLU A 45 -7.17 -7.22 -6.13
C GLU A 45 -8.37 -7.74 -5.35
N ASP A 46 -9.06 -8.71 -5.93
CA ASP A 46 -10.18 -9.37 -5.28
C ASP A 46 -9.69 -10.09 -4.03
N ILE A 47 -10.33 -9.76 -2.92
CA ILE A 47 -9.91 -10.16 -1.58
C ILE A 47 -10.03 -11.67 -1.37
N GLU A 48 -11.05 -12.30 -1.95
CA GLU A 48 -11.30 -13.72 -1.79
C GLU A 48 -10.31 -14.56 -2.59
N THR A 49 -9.70 -13.95 -3.60
CA THR A 49 -8.76 -14.60 -4.52
C THR A 49 -7.33 -14.05 -4.43
N ALA A 50 -7.06 -13.09 -3.55
CA ALA A 50 -5.74 -12.47 -3.41
C ALA A 50 -4.69 -13.50 -2.97
N GLU A 51 -3.70 -13.74 -3.84
CA GLU A 51 -2.62 -14.70 -3.59
C GLU A 51 -1.33 -14.02 -3.15
N ARG A 52 -1.15 -12.75 -3.51
CA ARG A 52 0.09 -12.01 -3.31
C ARG A 52 -0.15 -10.64 -2.69
N VAL A 53 0.79 -10.25 -1.83
CA VAL A 53 0.90 -8.88 -1.30
C VAL A 53 2.14 -8.26 -1.93
N LEU A 54 1.95 -7.26 -2.78
CA LEU A 54 3.05 -6.55 -3.43
C LEU A 54 3.36 -5.28 -2.62
N ILE A 55 4.57 -5.21 -2.06
CA ILE A 55 5.04 -4.01 -1.39
C ILE A 55 5.48 -3.01 -2.46
N ILE A 56 4.85 -1.84 -2.46
CA ILE A 56 5.06 -0.81 -3.48
C ILE A 56 6.07 0.24 -3.01
N ASP A 57 5.93 0.75 -1.78
CA ASP A 57 6.85 1.76 -1.24
C ASP A 57 6.87 1.73 0.30
N LEU A 58 7.90 2.35 0.89
CA LEU A 58 7.98 2.74 2.29
C LEU A 58 7.91 4.28 2.37
N TRP A 59 6.73 4.79 2.70
CA TRP A 59 6.42 6.21 2.70
C TRP A 59 6.79 6.89 4.02
N ASP A 60 7.61 7.94 3.97
CA ASP A 60 7.86 8.84 5.11
C ASP A 60 6.71 9.86 5.21
N THR A 61 5.91 9.79 6.26
CA THR A 61 4.72 10.62 6.45
C THR A 61 5.04 12.09 6.74
N ARG A 62 6.32 12.47 6.86
CA ARG A 62 6.77 13.86 7.01
C ARG A 62 7.05 14.56 5.69
N MET A 63 7.15 13.81 4.59
CA MET A 63 7.29 14.39 3.26
C MET A 63 5.98 15.06 2.84
N ASP A 64 6.09 15.99 1.89
CA ASP A 64 4.92 16.59 1.28
C ASP A 64 4.07 15.49 0.60
N PRO A 65 2.76 15.40 0.95
CA PRO A 65 1.88 14.32 0.52
C PRO A 65 1.75 14.19 -1.00
N ASP A 66 1.96 15.27 -1.75
CA ASP A 66 1.82 15.25 -3.22
C ASP A 66 2.94 14.43 -3.88
N PHE A 67 4.07 14.21 -3.20
CA PHE A 67 5.16 13.39 -3.74
C PHE A 67 4.89 11.89 -3.74
N LEU A 68 3.98 11.38 -2.90
CA LEU A 68 3.74 9.93 -2.85
C LEU A 68 3.19 9.41 -4.18
N ALA A 69 2.18 10.09 -4.72
CA ALA A 69 1.57 9.72 -6.00
C ALA A 69 2.56 9.85 -7.18
N ALA A 70 3.43 10.87 -7.14
CA ALA A 70 4.45 11.09 -8.16
C ALA A 70 5.56 10.02 -8.16
N ARG A 71 5.83 9.39 -7.02
CA ARG A 71 6.86 8.35 -6.88
C ARG A 71 6.42 6.98 -7.39
N ILE A 72 5.11 6.71 -7.41
CA ILE A 72 4.56 5.43 -7.83
C ILE A 72 4.11 5.57 -9.29
N PRO A 73 4.84 4.97 -10.26
CA PRO A 73 4.44 5.05 -11.66
C PRO A 73 3.07 4.42 -11.89
N ALA A 74 2.37 4.82 -12.95
CA ALA A 74 1.15 4.14 -13.38
C ALA A 74 1.49 2.72 -13.86
N ALA A 75 0.59 1.76 -13.64
CA ALA A 75 0.66 0.50 -14.37
C ALA A 75 0.50 0.77 -15.87
N GLU A 76 1.37 0.20 -16.69
CA GLU A 76 1.24 0.22 -18.16
C GLU A 76 0.10 -0.67 -18.66
#